data_AF-A0A7K4NG19-F1
#
_entry.id   AF-A0A7K4NG19-F1
#
_cell.length_a   1.000
_cell.length_b   1.000
_cell.length_c   1.000
_cell.angle_alpha   90.00
_cell.angle_beta   90.00
_cell.angle_gamma   90.00
#
_symmetry.space_group_name_H-M   'P 1'
#
loop_
_entity.id
_entity.type
_entity.pdbx_description
1 polymer ?
#
loop_
_entity_poly.entity_id
_entity_poly.type
_entity_poly.pdbx_seq_one_letter_code
_entity_poly.pdbx_strand_id
1 'polypeptide(L)'
;DGDLALRGNFATLDNEGKIIDRRAGRKIEREDTEKISKEIEKKIRFSNPNASVVVAPTVDHRVIVRLRDSKPLSSEISNTDPAYARVDGMGIAKAVSDFMKIEKCIPLEQTEDAASAAILVNEFTEQSLEIMKKSDVNKQRSQKNKKLLNSILLRDAGNKYPNVKPINDLHSMNFSCIVDMPVEVGISNILKMKAFNAGGLTDYEGKASVAAQAMETENAIYVHLKGPDDFGHDGDAIGKMKNIEEIDKRFFGTLLDHIDVSKIAVMISADHSTPCIYKGHSDDPVPLLISGDMIANDDAQRFTEAEAKKGAIGLIEGAQVVKTAIDFFKT
;
A
#
# COMPACT_ATOMS: atom_id res chain seq x y z
N ASP A 1 6.35 17.03 -10.16
CA ASP A 1 4.97 17.53 -10.30
C ASP A 1 4.63 17.68 -11.77
N GLY A 2 3.49 17.13 -12.20
CA GLY A 2 3.00 17.17 -13.59
C GLY A 2 3.03 15.82 -14.34
N ASP A 3 3.87 14.87 -13.92
CA ASP A 3 3.75 13.47 -14.37
C ASP A 3 2.52 12.83 -13.74
N LEU A 4 1.84 11.93 -14.46
CA LEU A 4 0.73 11.16 -13.94
C LEU A 4 1.20 9.76 -13.53
N ALA A 5 1.18 9.46 -12.23
CA ALA A 5 1.45 8.13 -11.70
C ALA A 5 0.15 7.43 -11.32
N LEU A 6 -0.05 6.21 -11.82
CA LEU A 6 -1.22 5.38 -11.51
C LEU A 6 -0.75 4.08 -10.84
N ARG A 7 -1.46 3.70 -9.78
CA ARG A 7 -1.36 2.35 -9.24
C ARG A 7 -2.02 1.38 -10.23
N GLY A 8 -1.39 0.25 -10.46
CA GLY A 8 -1.89 -0.77 -11.36
C GLY A 8 -1.75 -2.18 -10.81
N ASN A 9 -2.56 -3.07 -11.36
CA ASN A 9 -2.49 -4.51 -11.14
C ASN A 9 -2.39 -5.25 -12.47
N PHE A 10 -1.44 -6.18 -12.60
CA PHE A 10 -1.53 -7.22 -13.63
C PHE A 10 -2.76 -8.09 -13.35
N ALA A 11 -3.57 -8.28 -14.38
CA ALA A 11 -4.82 -9.01 -14.29
C ALA A 11 -5.01 -9.96 -15.49
N THR A 12 -5.91 -10.92 -15.30
CA THR A 12 -6.28 -11.90 -16.32
C THR A 12 -7.70 -11.62 -16.83
N LEU A 13 -7.79 -11.43 -18.14
CA LEU A 13 -9.03 -11.41 -18.92
C LEU A 13 -9.27 -12.76 -19.58
N ASP A 14 -10.54 -13.10 -19.79
CA ASP A 14 -10.95 -14.16 -20.71
C ASP A 14 -10.99 -13.67 -22.18
N ASN A 15 -11.44 -14.55 -23.08
CA ASN A 15 -11.52 -14.26 -24.51
C ASN A 15 -12.59 -13.22 -24.88
N GLU A 16 -13.54 -12.93 -23.98
CA GLU A 16 -14.61 -11.95 -24.16
C GLU A 16 -14.25 -10.58 -23.53
N GLY A 17 -13.03 -10.46 -23.01
CA GLY A 17 -12.52 -9.26 -22.35
C GLY A 17 -13.05 -9.05 -20.93
N LYS A 18 -13.64 -10.08 -20.32
CA LYS A 18 -14.11 -10.02 -18.93
C LYS A 18 -12.97 -10.36 -17.99
N ILE A 19 -12.89 -9.61 -16.89
CA ILE A 19 -11.88 -9.81 -15.84
C ILE A 19 -12.23 -11.07 -15.05
N ILE A 20 -11.40 -12.09 -15.17
CA ILE A 20 -11.55 -13.37 -14.43
C ILE A 20 -10.62 -13.46 -13.21
N ASP A 21 -9.58 -12.64 -13.16
CA ASP A 21 -8.69 -12.51 -12.00
C ASP A 21 -8.02 -11.14 -11.98
N ARG A 22 -8.35 -10.29 -11.00
CA ARG A 22 -7.81 -8.92 -10.85
C ARG A 22 -6.36 -8.87 -10.35
N ARG A 23 -5.77 -10.02 -10.01
CA ARG A 23 -4.42 -10.15 -9.46
C ARG A 23 -3.59 -11.19 -10.21
N ALA A 24 -4.12 -11.80 -11.27
CA ALA A 24 -3.45 -12.82 -12.07
C ALA A 24 -2.74 -13.92 -11.24
N GLY A 25 -3.43 -14.45 -10.23
CA GLY A 25 -2.87 -15.45 -9.30
C GLY A 25 -2.10 -14.88 -8.10
N ARG A 26 -2.10 -13.56 -7.91
CA ARG A 26 -1.43 -12.78 -6.86
C ARG A 26 0.10 -12.87 -6.91
N LYS A 27 0.67 -14.07 -6.72
CA LYS A 27 2.12 -14.30 -6.77
C LYS A 27 2.56 -14.54 -8.21
N ILE A 28 3.39 -13.64 -8.71
CA ILE A 28 3.84 -13.63 -10.10
C ILE A 28 5.36 -13.61 -10.10
N GLU A 29 5.98 -14.39 -10.98
CA GLU A 29 7.41 -14.36 -11.15
C GLU A 29 7.87 -12.97 -11.59
N ARG A 30 8.83 -12.41 -10.85
CA ARG A 30 9.37 -11.07 -11.13
C ARG A 30 9.84 -10.92 -12.57
N GLU A 31 10.51 -11.94 -13.11
CA GLU A 31 10.99 -11.95 -14.49
C GLU A 31 9.86 -11.80 -15.52
N ASP A 32 8.70 -12.44 -15.30
CA ASP A 32 7.54 -12.36 -16.19
C ASP A 32 7.00 -10.91 -16.22
N THR A 33 6.85 -10.30 -15.04
CA THR A 33 6.37 -8.92 -14.92
C THR A 33 7.34 -7.92 -15.56
N GLU A 34 8.66 -8.08 -15.33
CA GLU A 34 9.68 -7.20 -15.90
C GLU A 34 9.77 -7.31 -17.43
N LYS A 35 9.68 -8.52 -17.96
CA LYS A 35 9.69 -8.75 -19.42
C LYS A 35 8.50 -8.11 -20.11
N ILE A 36 7.29 -8.31 -19.57
CA ILE A 36 6.07 -7.71 -20.12
C ILE A 36 6.13 -6.19 -20.02
N SER A 37 6.53 -5.63 -18.87
CA SER A 37 6.66 -4.18 -18.71
C SER A 37 7.61 -3.56 -19.75
N LYS A 38 8.79 -4.15 -19.95
CA LYS A 38 9.75 -3.71 -20.98
C LYS A 38 9.19 -3.85 -22.40
N GLU A 39 8.43 -4.90 -22.67
CA GLU A 39 7.78 -5.10 -23.95
C GLU A 39 6.74 -4.01 -24.23
N ILE A 40 5.94 -3.64 -23.22
CA ILE A 40 4.98 -2.54 -23.29
C ILE A 40 5.69 -1.22 -23.56
N GLU A 41 6.68 -0.85 -22.75
CA GLU A 41 7.45 0.39 -22.91
C GLU A 41 8.10 0.50 -24.31
N LYS A 42 8.62 -0.62 -24.84
CA LYS A 42 9.26 -0.65 -26.16
C LYS A 42 8.26 -0.47 -27.31
N LYS A 43 7.04 -0.96 -27.17
CA LYS A 43 6.06 -1.07 -28.27
C LYS A 43 4.98 0.01 -28.27
N ILE A 44 4.62 0.56 -27.12
CA ILE A 44 3.60 1.63 -27.04
C ILE A 44 4.03 2.85 -27.85
N ARG A 45 3.10 3.39 -28.63
CA ARG A 45 3.26 4.65 -29.37
C ARG A 45 2.03 5.50 -29.14
N PHE A 46 2.16 6.53 -28.31
CA PHE A 46 1.08 7.49 -28.08
C PHE A 46 0.85 8.36 -29.33
N SER A 47 -0.38 8.86 -29.48
CA SER A 47 -0.71 9.83 -30.53
C SER A 47 0.05 11.14 -30.35
N ASN A 48 0.32 11.53 -29.10
CA ASN A 48 1.21 12.63 -28.76
C ASN A 48 2.68 12.15 -28.75
N PRO A 49 3.54 12.63 -29.66
CA PRO A 49 4.94 12.19 -29.76
C PRO A 49 5.81 12.61 -28.58
N ASN A 50 5.37 13.59 -27.77
CA ASN A 50 6.07 14.01 -26.55
C ASN A 50 5.70 13.15 -25.33
N ALA A 51 4.67 12.31 -25.46
CA ALA A 51 4.24 11.47 -24.37
C ALA A 51 5.15 10.23 -24.22
N SER A 52 5.40 9.84 -22.97
CA SER A 52 6.18 8.66 -22.63
C SER A 52 5.57 7.91 -21.46
N VAL A 53 5.90 6.62 -21.35
CA VAL A 53 5.42 5.75 -20.28
C VAL A 53 6.58 5.02 -19.62
N VAL A 54 6.47 4.86 -18.29
CA VAL A 54 7.24 3.89 -17.51
C VAL A 54 6.25 2.92 -16.87
N VAL A 55 6.53 1.63 -16.96
CA VAL A 55 5.74 0.54 -16.38
C VAL A 55 6.63 -0.19 -15.38
N ALA A 56 6.56 0.19 -14.11
CA ALA A 56 7.41 -0.31 -13.05
C ALA A 56 6.70 -1.41 -12.23
N PRO A 57 6.95 -2.71 -12.48
CA PRO A 57 6.42 -3.76 -11.63
C PRO A 57 7.05 -3.65 -10.23
N THR A 58 6.29 -3.99 -9.19
CA THR A 58 6.71 -3.87 -7.79
C THR A 58 6.69 -5.24 -7.11
N VAL A 59 5.79 -5.44 -6.13
CA VAL A 59 5.62 -6.70 -5.41
C VAL A 59 4.40 -7.42 -5.96
N ASP A 60 4.55 -8.70 -6.27
CA ASP A 60 3.46 -9.56 -6.74
C ASP A 60 2.83 -9.00 -8.04
N HIS A 61 1.51 -9.04 -8.14
CA HIS A 61 0.71 -8.46 -9.21
C HIS A 61 0.75 -6.93 -9.34
N ARG A 62 1.39 -6.21 -8.43
CA ARG A 62 1.32 -4.74 -8.38
C ARG A 62 2.32 -4.10 -9.36
N VAL A 63 1.88 -3.06 -10.05
CA VAL A 63 2.67 -2.28 -11.02
C VAL A 63 2.35 -0.80 -10.88
N ILE A 64 3.32 0.08 -11.13
CA ILE A 64 3.09 1.52 -11.25
C ILE A 64 3.24 1.91 -12.71
N VAL A 65 2.26 2.63 -13.26
CA VAL A 65 2.35 3.21 -14.60
C VAL A 65 2.52 4.71 -14.45
N ARG A 66 3.63 5.25 -14.94
CA ARG A 66 3.88 6.69 -14.97
C ARG A 66 3.82 7.19 -16.40
N LEU A 67 2.86 8.04 -16.69
CA LEU A 67 2.71 8.76 -17.94
C LEU A 67 3.32 10.16 -17.78
N ARG A 68 4.05 10.60 -18.79
CA ARG A 68 4.64 11.94 -18.86
C ARG A 68 4.34 12.55 -20.21
N ASP A 69 4.05 13.85 -20.22
CA ASP A 69 3.92 14.69 -21.40
C ASP A 69 4.78 15.96 -21.22
N SER A 70 4.93 16.76 -22.27
CA SER A 70 5.53 18.08 -22.23
C SER A 70 4.72 19.10 -21.43
N LYS A 71 3.40 18.90 -21.30
CA LYS A 71 2.51 19.63 -20.41
C LYS A 71 2.17 18.80 -19.15
N PRO A 72 1.81 19.45 -18.03
CA PRO A 72 1.29 18.74 -16.86
C PRO A 72 0.05 17.91 -17.20
N LEU A 73 -0.07 16.75 -16.55
CA LEU A 73 -1.26 15.91 -16.60
C LEU A 73 -2.05 16.08 -15.30
N SER A 74 -3.38 16.09 -15.39
CA SER A 74 -4.24 16.12 -14.20
C SER A 74 -4.42 14.73 -13.63
N SER A 75 -4.44 14.65 -12.30
CA SER A 75 -4.84 13.44 -11.62
C SER A 75 -6.35 13.23 -11.64
N GLU A 76 -7.17 14.25 -11.91
CA GLU A 76 -8.65 14.18 -11.86
C GLU A 76 -9.25 13.44 -13.06
N ILE A 77 -9.05 12.12 -13.05
CA ILE A 77 -9.53 11.15 -14.04
C ILE A 77 -10.06 9.89 -13.33
N SER A 78 -11.00 9.18 -13.97
CA SER A 78 -11.55 7.93 -13.44
C SER A 78 -10.54 6.76 -13.48
N ASN A 79 -10.82 5.72 -12.71
CA ASN A 79 -10.05 4.47 -12.74
C ASN A 79 -10.44 3.62 -13.96
N THR A 80 -9.54 2.77 -14.44
CA THR A 80 -9.86 1.69 -15.39
C THR A 80 -10.14 0.37 -14.69
N ASP A 81 -9.69 0.20 -13.43
CA ASP A 81 -10.11 -0.90 -12.55
C ASP A 81 -11.57 -0.69 -12.10
N PRO A 82 -12.53 -1.51 -12.59
CA PRO A 82 -13.96 -1.32 -12.31
C PRO A 82 -14.33 -1.47 -10.84
N ALA A 83 -13.49 -2.15 -10.06
CA ALA A 83 -13.78 -2.42 -8.66
C ALA A 83 -13.40 -1.26 -7.73
N TYR A 84 -12.92 -0.14 -8.26
CA TYR A 84 -12.65 1.07 -7.49
C TYR A 84 -13.35 2.28 -8.09
N ALA A 85 -14.22 2.93 -7.32
CA ALA A 85 -14.69 4.27 -7.61
C ALA A 85 -13.58 5.27 -7.26
N ARG A 86 -13.56 6.42 -7.92
CA ARG A 86 -12.75 7.56 -7.48
C ARG A 86 -13.67 8.61 -6.87
N VAL A 87 -13.44 8.94 -5.60
CA VAL A 87 -14.20 9.94 -4.84
C VAL A 87 -13.19 10.80 -4.11
N ASP A 88 -13.22 12.11 -4.34
CA ASP A 88 -12.32 13.10 -3.72
C ASP A 88 -10.83 12.71 -3.79
N GLY A 89 -10.40 12.24 -4.97
CA GLY A 89 -9.03 11.80 -5.21
C GLY A 89 -8.67 10.41 -4.66
N MET A 90 -9.57 9.74 -3.93
CA MET A 90 -9.34 8.44 -3.31
C MET A 90 -10.11 7.30 -4.01
N GLY A 91 -9.48 6.12 -4.03
CA GLY A 91 -10.10 4.89 -4.53
C GLY A 91 -10.96 4.19 -3.49
N ILE A 92 -12.28 4.16 -3.70
CA ILE A 92 -13.22 3.42 -2.84
C ILE A 92 -13.56 2.09 -3.49
N ALA A 93 -13.35 0.99 -2.76
CA ALA A 93 -13.70 -0.35 -3.23
C ALA A 93 -15.22 -0.44 -3.47
N LYS A 94 -15.61 -0.91 -4.66
CA LYS A 94 -17.00 -1.21 -4.99
C LYS A 94 -17.32 -2.67 -4.69
N ALA A 95 -18.59 -2.96 -4.44
CA ALA A 95 -19.09 -4.32 -4.46
C ALA A 95 -18.74 -4.97 -5.81
N VAL A 96 -18.03 -6.10 -5.74
CA VAL A 96 -17.56 -6.81 -6.93
C VAL A 96 -18.75 -7.54 -7.55
N SER A 97 -19.07 -7.23 -8.81
CA SER A 97 -20.09 -7.94 -9.56
C SER A 97 -19.49 -9.10 -10.36
N ASP A 98 -20.31 -10.08 -10.71
CA ASP A 98 -19.90 -11.24 -11.49
C ASP A 98 -19.41 -10.88 -12.91
N PHE A 99 -19.58 -9.64 -13.37
CA PHE A 99 -19.28 -9.20 -14.74
C PHE A 99 -18.50 -7.87 -14.72
N MET A 100 -17.20 -7.94 -14.50
CA MET A 100 -16.30 -6.79 -14.58
C MET A 100 -15.56 -6.74 -15.91
N LYS A 101 -15.59 -5.58 -16.56
CA LYS A 101 -14.74 -5.24 -17.71
C LYS A 101 -13.90 -4.02 -17.37
N ILE A 102 -12.79 -3.84 -18.08
CA ILE A 102 -11.97 -2.65 -17.94
C ILE A 102 -12.80 -1.43 -18.33
N GLU A 103 -12.82 -0.42 -17.46
CA GLU A 103 -13.57 0.81 -17.68
C GLU A 103 -12.76 1.77 -18.55
N LYS A 104 -13.48 2.59 -19.32
CA LYS A 104 -12.87 3.71 -20.04
C LYS A 104 -12.49 4.79 -19.03
N CYS A 105 -11.26 5.30 -19.13
CA CYS A 105 -10.83 6.46 -18.37
C CYS A 105 -11.52 7.72 -18.92
N ILE A 106 -12.17 8.48 -18.05
CA ILE A 106 -12.79 9.77 -18.37
C ILE A 106 -12.22 10.88 -17.48
N PRO A 107 -12.12 12.13 -17.98
CA PRO A 107 -11.79 13.26 -17.14
C PRO A 107 -12.92 13.51 -16.12
N LEU A 108 -12.55 13.84 -14.88
CA LEU A 108 -13.50 14.21 -13.81
C LEU A 108 -13.62 15.72 -13.63
N GLU A 109 -12.78 16.49 -14.33
CA GLU A 109 -12.84 17.94 -14.42
C GLU A 109 -12.74 18.40 -15.88
N GLN A 110 -13.22 19.61 -16.16
CA GLN A 110 -13.21 20.19 -17.51
C GLN A 110 -11.91 20.97 -17.78
N THR A 111 -10.78 20.28 -17.81
CA THR A 111 -9.45 20.85 -18.09
C THR A 111 -8.75 20.14 -19.25
N GLU A 112 -7.88 20.84 -19.98
CA GLU A 112 -7.03 20.22 -21.02
C GLU A 112 -6.12 19.14 -20.42
N ASP A 113 -5.61 19.36 -19.21
CA ASP A 113 -4.70 18.46 -18.50
C ASP A 113 -5.40 17.13 -18.14
N ALA A 114 -6.67 17.17 -17.70
CA ALA A 114 -7.48 15.97 -17.40
C ALA A 114 -7.90 15.24 -18.68
N ALA A 115 -8.28 15.98 -19.72
CA ALA A 115 -8.61 15.39 -21.02
C ALA A 115 -7.39 14.66 -21.62
N SER A 116 -6.22 15.29 -21.59
CA SER A 116 -4.96 14.72 -22.08
C SER A 116 -4.57 13.49 -21.27
N ALA A 117 -4.69 13.55 -19.95
CA ALA A 117 -4.45 12.41 -19.06
C ALA A 117 -5.35 11.21 -19.40
N ALA A 118 -6.66 11.43 -19.55
CA ALA A 118 -7.61 10.36 -19.90
C ALA A 118 -7.34 9.75 -21.28
N ILE A 119 -6.94 10.56 -22.27
CA ILE A 119 -6.53 10.08 -23.60
C ILE A 119 -5.31 9.15 -23.48
N LEU A 120 -4.25 9.60 -22.80
CA LEU A 120 -3.03 8.81 -22.64
C LEU A 120 -3.28 7.50 -21.86
N VAL A 121 -4.13 7.52 -20.83
CA VAL A 121 -4.51 6.30 -20.09
C VAL A 121 -5.29 5.32 -20.96
N ASN A 122 -6.22 5.80 -21.79
CA ASN A 122 -6.97 4.95 -22.71
C ASN A 122 -6.07 4.36 -23.80
N GLU A 123 -5.20 5.18 -24.42
CA GLU A 123 -4.21 4.70 -25.40
C GLU A 123 -3.27 3.65 -24.81
N PHE A 124 -2.78 3.89 -23.58
CA PHE A 124 -1.98 2.92 -22.85
C PHE A 124 -2.75 1.61 -22.62
N THR A 125 -3.98 1.71 -22.15
CA THR A 125 -4.83 0.55 -21.84
C THR A 125 -5.08 -0.29 -23.09
N GLU A 126 -5.55 0.32 -24.18
CA GLU A 126 -5.86 -0.37 -25.43
C GLU A 126 -4.61 -1.02 -26.06
N GLN A 127 -3.50 -0.28 -26.13
CA GLN A 127 -2.26 -0.81 -26.72
C GLN A 127 -1.63 -1.89 -25.85
N SER A 128 -1.63 -1.74 -24.52
CA SER A 128 -1.08 -2.74 -23.60
C SER A 128 -1.82 -4.07 -23.70
N LEU A 129 -3.16 -4.07 -23.83
CA LEU A 129 -3.94 -5.29 -24.06
C LEU A 129 -3.46 -6.05 -25.30
N GLU A 130 -3.28 -5.35 -26.43
CA GLU A 130 -2.83 -5.96 -27.67
C GLU A 130 -1.38 -6.47 -27.61
N ILE A 131 -0.49 -5.72 -26.95
CA ILE A 131 0.90 -6.11 -26.73
C ILE A 131 0.97 -7.36 -25.84
N MET A 132 0.31 -7.31 -24.69
CA MET A 132 0.34 -8.39 -23.70
C MET A 132 -0.30 -9.68 -24.23
N LYS A 133 -1.40 -9.58 -24.98
CA LYS A 133 -2.05 -10.74 -25.62
C LYS A 133 -1.11 -11.52 -26.54
N LYS A 134 -0.16 -10.85 -27.19
CA LYS A 134 0.80 -11.43 -28.15
C LYS A 134 2.15 -11.79 -27.52
N SER A 135 2.37 -11.44 -26.25
CA SER A 135 3.65 -11.63 -25.55
C SER A 135 4.02 -13.11 -25.41
N ASP A 136 5.30 -13.43 -25.65
CA ASP A 136 5.83 -14.77 -25.45
C ASP A 136 5.80 -15.20 -23.98
N VAL A 137 5.82 -14.25 -23.04
CA VAL A 137 5.64 -14.52 -21.61
C VAL A 137 4.30 -15.22 -21.37
N ASN A 138 3.22 -14.73 -21.98
CA ASN A 138 1.89 -15.34 -21.82
C ASN A 138 1.79 -16.70 -22.50
N LYS A 139 2.51 -16.94 -23.60
CA LYS A 139 2.61 -18.28 -24.20
C LYS A 139 3.25 -19.27 -23.23
N GLN A 140 4.36 -18.88 -22.58
CA GLN A 140 5.06 -19.71 -21.61
C GLN A 140 4.23 -19.93 -20.33
N ARG A 141 3.53 -18.90 -19.84
CA ARG A 141 2.63 -19.01 -18.68
C ARG A 141 1.48 -19.97 -18.95
N SER A 142 0.87 -19.88 -20.14
CA SER A 142 -0.20 -20.79 -20.57
C SER A 142 0.26 -22.26 -20.59
N GLN A 143 1.43 -22.54 -21.15
CA GLN A 143 2.03 -23.89 -21.17
C GLN A 143 2.26 -24.47 -19.76
N LYS A 144 2.43 -23.60 -18.76
CA LYS A 144 2.60 -23.96 -17.35
C LYS A 144 1.30 -23.89 -16.54
N ASN A 145 0.14 -23.78 -17.19
CA ASN A 145 -1.17 -23.61 -16.55
C ASN A 145 -1.26 -22.43 -15.57
N LYS A 146 -0.48 -21.37 -15.80
CA LYS A 146 -0.50 -20.15 -14.99
C LYS A 146 -1.50 -19.15 -15.56
N LYS A 147 -2.07 -18.32 -14.67
CA LYS A 147 -2.90 -17.18 -15.06
C LYS A 147 -2.11 -16.22 -15.95
N LEU A 148 -2.73 -15.76 -17.04
CA LEU A 148 -2.10 -14.85 -17.99
C LEU A 148 -1.99 -13.44 -17.40
N LEU A 149 -0.96 -12.72 -17.83
CA LEU A 149 -0.74 -11.30 -17.59
C LEU A 149 -1.18 -10.57 -18.86
N ASN A 150 -2.48 -10.52 -19.14
CA ASN A 150 -3.02 -10.00 -20.40
C ASN A 150 -3.80 -8.69 -20.24
N SER A 151 -3.71 -8.06 -19.07
CA SER A 151 -4.21 -6.71 -18.82
C SER A 151 -3.51 -6.04 -17.65
N ILE A 152 -3.58 -4.70 -17.60
CA ILE A 152 -3.21 -3.89 -16.44
C ILE A 152 -4.44 -3.05 -16.06
N LEU A 153 -4.93 -3.22 -14.83
CA LEU A 153 -6.03 -2.43 -14.28
C LEU A 153 -5.45 -1.24 -13.52
N LEU A 154 -5.79 -0.01 -13.91
CA LEU A 154 -5.23 1.22 -13.34
C LEU A 154 -6.21 1.92 -12.41
N ARG A 155 -5.68 2.54 -11.36
CA ARG A 155 -6.44 3.30 -10.37
C ARG A 155 -5.59 4.34 -9.63
N ASP A 156 -6.28 5.19 -8.87
CA ASP A 156 -5.71 6.07 -7.85
C ASP A 156 -4.61 6.97 -8.43
N ALA A 157 -4.95 7.71 -9.50
CA ALA A 157 -3.96 8.53 -10.19
C ALA A 157 -3.52 9.71 -9.32
N GLY A 158 -2.21 9.95 -9.25
CA GLY A 158 -1.60 11.10 -8.58
C GLY A 158 -0.67 11.85 -9.52
N ASN A 159 -0.60 13.17 -9.41
CA ASN A 159 0.22 14.02 -10.27
C ASN A 159 1.15 15.00 -9.52
N LYS A 160 1.18 14.91 -8.20
CA LYS A 160 1.95 15.79 -7.32
C LYS A 160 2.57 15.00 -6.19
N TYR A 161 3.76 15.39 -5.78
CA TYR A 161 4.29 14.92 -4.51
C TYR A 161 3.51 15.55 -3.34
N PRO A 162 3.22 14.79 -2.27
CA PRO A 162 2.63 15.36 -1.07
C PRO A 162 3.54 16.45 -0.50
N ASN A 163 3.00 17.65 -0.32
CA ASN A 163 3.69 18.76 0.33
C ASN A 163 3.40 18.73 1.83
N VAL A 164 4.25 18.06 2.58
CA VAL A 164 4.11 17.85 4.03
C VAL A 164 5.36 18.31 4.77
N LYS A 165 5.19 18.74 6.02
CA LYS A 165 6.31 19.01 6.92
C LYS A 165 6.99 17.68 7.26
N PRO A 166 8.32 17.54 7.10
CA PRO A 166 9.04 16.36 7.55
C PRO A 166 8.77 16.07 9.04
N ILE A 167 8.64 14.79 9.39
CA ILE A 167 8.19 14.40 10.72
C ILE A 167 9.18 14.81 11.83
N ASN A 168 10.48 14.81 11.51
CA ASN A 168 11.53 15.27 12.42
C ASN A 168 11.35 16.75 12.77
N ASP A 169 11.04 17.58 11.78
CA ASP A 169 10.79 19.01 11.98
C ASP A 169 9.47 19.25 12.72
N LEU A 170 8.48 18.37 12.54
CA LEU A 170 7.16 18.49 13.16
C LEU A 170 7.23 18.25 14.67
N HIS A 171 8.00 17.26 15.11
CA HIS A 171 8.07 16.84 16.51
C HIS A 171 9.39 17.19 17.21
N SER A 172 10.38 17.71 16.48
CA SER A 172 11.74 17.99 16.97
C SER A 172 12.42 16.73 17.53
N MET A 173 12.27 15.61 16.82
CA MET A 173 12.75 14.29 17.19
C MET A 173 13.34 13.59 15.98
N ASN A 174 14.34 12.74 16.18
CA ASN A 174 14.88 11.88 15.13
C ASN A 174 13.96 10.67 14.96
N PHE A 175 13.12 10.68 13.92
CA PHE A 175 12.31 9.53 13.54
C PHE A 175 13.03 8.66 12.51
N SER A 176 12.95 7.36 12.76
CA SER A 176 13.39 6.33 11.85
C SER A 176 12.27 5.32 11.58
N CYS A 177 12.47 4.47 10.59
CA CYS A 177 11.49 3.46 10.21
C CYS A 177 12.11 2.12 9.80
N ILE A 178 11.36 1.05 10.03
CA ILE A 178 11.59 -0.30 9.51
C ILE A 178 10.35 -0.68 8.72
N VAL A 179 10.43 -0.57 7.39
CA VAL A 179 9.30 -0.71 6.46
C VAL A 179 9.72 -1.52 5.24
N ASP A 180 8.81 -2.36 4.73
CA ASP A 180 9.11 -3.25 3.60
C ASP A 180 8.31 -2.93 2.34
N MET A 181 7.05 -2.50 2.46
CA MET A 181 6.22 -2.35 1.27
C MET A 181 6.52 -1.03 0.57
N PRO A 182 6.39 -0.99 -0.77
CA PRO A 182 6.66 0.21 -1.54
C PRO A 182 5.89 1.46 -1.09
N VAL A 183 4.67 1.30 -0.57
CA VAL A 183 3.86 2.43 -0.08
C VAL A 183 4.47 3.02 1.18
N GLU A 184 4.76 2.22 2.19
CA GLU A 184 5.39 2.70 3.42
C GLU A 184 6.80 3.26 3.17
N VAL A 185 7.59 2.65 2.27
CA VAL A 185 8.88 3.21 1.82
C VAL A 185 8.69 4.59 1.15
N GLY A 186 7.64 4.75 0.35
CA GLY A 186 7.29 6.04 -0.25
C GLY A 186 6.96 7.09 0.80
N ILE A 187 6.13 6.74 1.80
CA ILE A 187 5.75 7.62 2.91
C ILE A 187 6.97 8.01 3.74
N SER A 188 7.84 7.05 4.10
CA SER A 188 9.04 7.32 4.89
C SER A 188 10.00 8.27 4.17
N ASN A 189 10.15 8.12 2.85
CA ASN A 189 10.97 9.02 2.04
C ASN A 189 10.39 10.45 2.00
N ILE A 190 9.08 10.59 1.84
CA ILE A 190 8.40 11.90 1.84
C ILE A 190 8.56 12.59 3.21
N LEU A 191 8.42 11.83 4.30
CA LEU A 191 8.57 12.34 5.67
C LEU A 191 10.04 12.49 6.11
N LYS A 192 11.00 12.07 5.27
CA LYS A 192 12.45 12.08 5.52
C LYS A 192 12.87 11.27 6.75
N MET A 193 12.20 10.14 7.00
CA MET A 193 12.56 9.20 8.06
C MET A 193 13.81 8.41 7.65
N LYS A 194 14.71 8.16 8.60
CA LYS A 194 15.86 7.28 8.38
C LYS A 194 15.39 5.82 8.31
N ALA A 195 15.59 5.17 7.18
CA ALA A 195 15.21 3.76 7.02
C ALA A 195 16.30 2.81 7.54
N PHE A 196 15.90 1.85 8.36
CA PHE A 196 16.71 0.69 8.72
C PHE A 196 16.18 -0.55 8.01
N ASN A 197 17.10 -1.38 7.52
CA ASN A 197 16.75 -2.64 6.88
C ASN A 197 16.79 -3.76 7.93
N ALA A 198 15.71 -4.53 8.03
CA ALA A 198 15.61 -5.64 8.96
C ALA A 198 14.90 -6.82 8.28
N GLY A 199 15.72 -7.70 7.69
CA GLY A 199 15.25 -8.95 7.13
C GLY A 199 14.17 -8.82 6.07
N GLY A 200 13.28 -9.81 6.02
CA GLY A 200 12.10 -9.80 5.15
C GLY A 200 10.79 -9.55 5.91
N LEU A 201 9.68 -9.55 5.17
CA LEU A 201 8.32 -9.31 5.68
C LEU A 201 7.90 -10.13 6.91
N THR A 202 8.51 -11.30 7.12
CA THR A 202 8.18 -12.25 8.21
C THR A 202 9.33 -12.46 9.19
N ASP A 203 10.39 -11.65 9.08
CA ASP A 203 11.53 -11.66 10.00
C ASP A 203 11.25 -10.75 11.20
N TYR A 204 10.31 -11.20 12.04
CA TYR A 204 9.86 -10.45 13.21
C TYR A 204 10.98 -10.24 14.22
N GLU A 205 11.78 -11.26 14.49
CA GLU A 205 12.92 -11.19 15.40
C GLU A 205 13.98 -10.21 14.89
N GLY A 206 14.35 -10.29 13.61
CA GLY A 206 15.31 -9.36 13.01
C GLY A 206 14.83 -7.91 13.09
N LYS A 207 13.54 -7.66 12.81
CA LYS A 207 12.92 -6.33 12.97
C LYS A 207 12.99 -5.84 14.42
N ALA A 208 12.70 -6.70 15.39
CA ALA A 208 12.75 -6.36 16.81
C ALA A 208 14.18 -6.02 17.26
N SER A 209 15.17 -6.82 16.89
CA SER A 209 16.58 -6.57 17.23
C SER A 209 17.10 -5.27 16.59
N VAL A 210 16.77 -5.01 15.32
CA VAL A 210 17.16 -3.75 14.65
C VAL A 210 16.44 -2.55 15.27
N ALA A 211 15.17 -2.69 15.64
CA ALA A 211 14.43 -1.62 16.33
C ALA A 211 15.08 -1.28 17.68
N ALA A 212 15.41 -2.29 18.49
CA ALA A 212 16.10 -2.10 19.77
C ALA A 212 17.45 -1.41 19.60
N GLN A 213 18.24 -1.81 18.60
CA GLN A 213 19.53 -1.18 18.32
C GLN A 213 19.37 0.28 17.84
N ALA A 214 18.37 0.56 17.00
CA ALA A 214 18.13 1.90 16.48
C ALA A 214 17.76 2.91 17.59
N MET A 215 17.22 2.45 18.74
CA MET A 215 16.92 3.30 19.90
C MET A 215 18.15 3.97 20.51
N GLU A 216 19.37 3.46 20.24
CA GLU A 216 20.61 4.09 20.71
C GLU A 216 20.88 5.45 20.04
N THR A 217 20.38 5.67 18.82
CA THR A 217 20.64 6.88 18.04
C THR A 217 19.39 7.67 17.65
N GLU A 218 18.22 7.04 17.68
CA GLU A 218 16.96 7.62 17.24
C GLU A 218 16.01 7.86 18.42
N ASN A 219 15.14 8.87 18.32
CA ASN A 219 14.17 9.17 19.37
C ASN A 219 12.86 8.39 19.20
N ALA A 220 12.52 8.03 17.96
CA ALA A 220 11.32 7.27 17.64
C ALA A 220 11.58 6.33 16.45
N ILE A 221 11.03 5.12 16.54
CA ILE A 221 11.18 4.09 15.51
C ILE A 221 9.80 3.60 15.12
N TYR A 222 9.41 3.84 13.86
CA TYR A 222 8.18 3.28 13.28
C TYR A 222 8.48 1.91 12.68
N VAL A 223 7.80 0.86 13.16
CA VAL A 223 7.94 -0.50 12.60
C VAL A 223 6.62 -0.91 11.97
N HIS A 224 6.63 -1.20 10.68
CA HIS A 224 5.45 -1.72 9.97
C HIS A 224 5.49 -3.25 9.90
N LEU A 225 4.38 -3.88 10.31
CA LEU A 225 4.20 -5.34 10.34
C LEU A 225 2.97 -5.73 9.48
N LYS A 226 3.22 -6.13 8.23
CA LYS A 226 2.17 -6.35 7.22
C LYS A 226 1.26 -7.59 7.43
N GLY A 227 1.76 -8.59 8.16
CA GLY A 227 1.25 -9.98 8.16
C GLY A 227 -0.27 -10.17 8.26
N PRO A 228 -0.98 -9.57 9.26
CA PRO A 228 -2.37 -9.92 9.55
C PRO A 228 -3.37 -9.52 8.46
N ASP A 229 -3.05 -8.52 7.64
CA ASP A 229 -3.94 -7.98 6.62
C ASP A 229 -4.18 -8.96 5.46
N ASP A 230 -3.17 -9.74 5.07
CA ASP A 230 -3.30 -10.70 3.97
C ASP A 230 -4.34 -11.79 4.30
N PHE A 231 -4.36 -12.28 5.55
CA PHE A 231 -5.37 -13.23 6.04
C PHE A 231 -6.76 -12.60 6.14
N GLY A 232 -6.83 -11.31 6.48
CA GLY A 232 -8.06 -10.52 6.42
C GLY A 232 -8.68 -10.55 5.02
N HIS A 233 -7.88 -10.25 4.00
CA HIS A 233 -8.31 -10.30 2.60
C HIS A 233 -8.66 -11.71 2.08
N ASP A 234 -8.05 -12.75 2.64
CA ASP A 234 -8.34 -14.13 2.23
C ASP A 234 -9.57 -14.70 2.97
N GLY A 235 -10.04 -14.01 4.02
CA GLY A 235 -11.14 -14.43 4.87
C GLY A 235 -10.75 -15.55 5.86
N ASP A 236 -9.47 -15.70 6.12
CA ASP A 236 -8.92 -16.72 7.01
C ASP A 236 -8.73 -16.16 8.43
N ALA A 237 -9.79 -16.26 9.24
CA ALA A 237 -9.76 -15.77 10.62
C ALA A 237 -8.76 -16.54 11.50
N ILE A 238 -8.60 -17.85 11.28
CA ILE A 238 -7.68 -18.69 12.07
C ILE A 238 -6.23 -18.33 11.72
N GLY A 239 -5.92 -18.17 10.43
CA GLY A 239 -4.61 -17.70 9.99
C GLY A 239 -4.29 -16.30 10.49
N LYS A 240 -5.25 -15.38 10.47
CA LYS A 240 -5.09 -14.02 11.02
C LYS A 240 -4.75 -14.04 12.51
N MET A 241 -5.50 -14.83 13.30
CA MET A 241 -5.26 -15.02 14.73
C MET A 241 -3.85 -15.55 14.99
N LYS A 242 -3.46 -16.66 14.33
CA LYS A 242 -2.12 -17.24 14.48
C LYS A 242 -1.02 -16.27 14.10
N ASN A 243 -1.21 -15.46 13.06
CA ASN A 243 -0.20 -14.48 12.67
C ASN A 243 -0.04 -13.36 13.71
N ILE A 244 -1.12 -12.94 14.37
CA ILE A 244 -1.05 -11.99 15.49
C ILE A 244 -0.31 -12.63 16.69
N GLU A 245 -0.57 -13.91 17.00
CA GLU A 245 0.17 -14.66 18.04
C GLU A 245 1.68 -14.76 17.72
N GLU A 246 2.03 -14.97 16.44
CA GLU A 246 3.43 -14.97 16.00
C GLU A 246 4.08 -13.59 16.15
N ILE A 247 3.37 -12.50 15.86
CA ILE A 247 3.86 -11.14 16.09
C ILE A 247 4.08 -10.88 17.58
N ASP A 248 3.11 -11.23 18.42
CA ASP A 248 3.20 -11.09 19.87
C ASP A 248 4.45 -11.81 20.42
N LYS A 249 4.61 -13.08 20.07
CA LYS A 249 5.71 -13.91 20.54
C LYS A 249 7.07 -13.49 19.96
N ARG A 250 7.15 -13.25 18.65
CA ARG A 250 8.43 -13.14 17.92
C ARG A 250 8.88 -11.72 17.71
N PHE A 251 7.97 -10.76 17.57
CA PHE A 251 8.34 -9.35 17.51
C PHE A 251 8.40 -8.77 18.92
N PHE A 252 7.27 -8.76 19.65
CA PHE A 252 7.21 -8.11 20.96
C PHE A 252 7.99 -8.87 22.03
N GLY A 253 7.92 -10.21 22.05
CA GLY A 253 8.75 -11.03 22.94
C GLY A 253 10.25 -10.74 22.77
N THR A 254 10.75 -10.78 21.52
CA THR A 254 12.15 -10.44 21.23
C THR A 254 12.47 -8.98 21.53
N LEU A 255 11.58 -8.03 21.24
CA LEU A 255 11.81 -6.63 21.55
C LEU A 255 12.00 -6.42 23.05
N LEU A 256 11.12 -6.99 23.88
CA LEU A 256 11.19 -6.90 25.34
C LEU A 256 12.47 -7.49 25.93
N ASP A 257 13.05 -8.52 25.31
CA ASP A 257 14.34 -9.07 25.72
C ASP A 257 15.54 -8.13 25.45
N HIS A 258 15.37 -7.15 24.55
CA HIS A 258 16.45 -6.28 24.07
C HIS A 258 16.32 -4.82 24.50
N ILE A 259 15.24 -4.45 25.21
CA ILE A 259 14.99 -3.06 25.61
C ILE A 259 14.89 -2.91 27.13
N ASP A 260 15.26 -1.72 27.61
CA ASP A 260 14.97 -1.29 28.99
C ASP A 260 13.61 -0.58 29.02
N VAL A 261 12.57 -1.31 29.43
CA VAL A 261 11.18 -0.82 29.44
C VAL A 261 10.99 0.43 30.29
N SER A 262 11.86 0.69 31.28
CA SER A 262 11.77 1.89 32.11
C SER A 262 12.20 3.17 31.39
N LYS A 263 12.77 3.05 30.19
CA LYS A 263 13.28 4.18 29.39
C LYS A 263 12.49 4.39 28.10
N ILE A 264 11.54 3.50 27.80
CA ILE A 264 10.89 3.43 26.49
C ILE A 264 9.39 3.43 26.70
N ALA A 265 8.69 4.12 25.80
CA ALA A 265 7.27 3.97 25.62
C ALA A 265 6.98 3.32 24.26
N VAL A 266 5.95 2.49 24.21
CA VAL A 266 5.48 1.82 23.01
C VAL A 266 4.11 2.34 22.62
N MET A 267 3.91 2.48 21.31
CA MET A 267 2.63 2.75 20.68
C MET A 267 2.32 1.61 19.73
N ILE A 268 1.17 0.98 19.90
CA ILE A 268 0.72 -0.14 19.06
C ILE A 268 -0.67 0.16 18.54
N SER A 269 -0.82 0.10 17.21
CA SER A 269 -2.11 0.24 16.53
C SER A 269 -2.04 -0.45 15.16
N ALA A 270 -3.15 -0.45 14.44
CA ALA A 270 -3.22 -0.74 13.01
C ALA A 270 -3.46 0.54 12.21
N ASP A 271 -3.14 0.52 10.92
CA ASP A 271 -3.47 1.59 9.98
C ASP A 271 -4.94 1.54 9.54
N HIS A 272 -5.53 0.34 9.47
CA HIS A 272 -6.96 0.14 9.21
C HIS A 272 -7.45 -1.23 9.68
N SER A 273 -8.78 -1.40 9.71
CA SER A 273 -9.43 -2.68 9.92
C SER A 273 -9.55 -3.47 8.62
N THR A 274 -9.29 -4.77 8.66
CA THR A 274 -9.55 -5.71 7.55
C THR A 274 -10.32 -6.93 8.06
N PRO A 275 -11.67 -6.84 8.20
CA PRO A 275 -12.49 -7.94 8.71
C PRO A 275 -12.52 -9.12 7.73
N CYS A 276 -12.26 -10.33 8.23
CA CYS A 276 -12.26 -11.55 7.41
C CYS A 276 -13.61 -11.82 6.72
N ILE A 277 -14.71 -11.38 7.34
CA ILE A 277 -16.06 -11.50 6.75
C ILE A 277 -16.23 -10.63 5.49
N TYR A 278 -15.55 -9.49 5.43
CA TYR A 278 -15.62 -8.56 4.30
C TYR A 278 -14.55 -8.80 3.25
N LYS A 279 -13.45 -9.48 3.61
CA LYS A 279 -12.30 -9.74 2.72
C LYS A 279 -11.71 -8.46 2.12
N GLY A 280 -11.86 -7.35 2.85
CA GLY A 280 -11.54 -6.01 2.43
C GLY A 280 -11.40 -5.10 3.63
N HIS A 281 -10.89 -3.90 3.40
CA HIS A 281 -10.75 -2.91 4.46
C HIS A 281 -12.13 -2.40 4.87
N SER A 282 -12.30 -2.05 6.14
CA SER A 282 -13.47 -1.36 6.67
C SER A 282 -13.06 -0.09 7.42
N ASP A 283 -14.05 0.73 7.74
CA ASP A 283 -13.93 1.93 8.57
C ASP A 283 -14.13 1.64 10.07
N ASP A 284 -14.17 0.36 10.47
CA ASP A 284 -14.22 -0.03 11.87
C ASP A 284 -12.98 0.52 12.60
N PRO A 285 -13.12 1.15 13.78
CA PRO A 285 -12.00 1.71 14.51
C PRO A 285 -11.04 0.60 14.97
N VAL A 286 -9.76 0.92 15.00
CA VAL A 286 -8.68 0.00 15.39
C VAL A 286 -8.25 0.23 16.84
N PRO A 287 -7.82 -0.83 17.57
CA PRO A 287 -7.28 -0.69 18.93
C PRO A 287 -5.99 0.14 18.94
N LEU A 288 -5.85 1.04 19.91
CA LEU A 288 -4.63 1.80 20.19
C LEU A 288 -4.16 1.51 21.62
N LEU A 289 -2.89 1.14 21.77
CA LEU A 289 -2.20 1.03 23.05
C LEU A 289 -1.06 2.05 23.08
N ILE A 290 -0.96 2.80 24.18
CA ILE A 290 0.20 3.61 24.52
C ILE A 290 0.64 3.16 25.92
N SER A 291 1.88 2.68 26.05
CA SER A 291 2.36 2.06 27.28
C SER A 291 3.80 2.47 27.59
N GLY A 292 4.10 2.71 28.87
CA GLY A 292 5.42 3.05 29.39
C GLY A 292 5.32 3.40 30.87
N ASP A 293 6.42 3.32 31.61
CA ASP A 293 6.45 3.54 33.08
C ASP A 293 5.97 4.92 33.52
N MET A 294 6.05 5.92 32.63
CA MET A 294 5.62 7.30 32.86
C MET A 294 4.12 7.52 32.67
N ILE A 295 3.36 6.50 32.23
CA ILE A 295 1.96 6.63 31.83
C ILE A 295 1.04 6.01 32.88
N ALA A 296 0.04 6.77 33.31
CA ALA A 296 -1.01 6.25 34.18
C ALA A 296 -1.87 5.22 33.44
N ASN A 297 -2.04 4.03 34.01
CA ASN A 297 -2.85 2.94 33.47
C ASN A 297 -4.36 3.25 33.61
N ASP A 298 -5.16 2.83 32.63
CA ASP A 298 -6.62 3.04 32.55
C ASP A 298 -7.47 1.78 32.80
N ASP A 299 -6.98 0.89 33.68
CA ASP A 299 -7.53 -0.42 34.09
C ASP A 299 -7.66 -1.47 32.97
N ALA A 300 -7.39 -1.13 31.71
CA ALA A 300 -7.44 -2.08 30.59
C ALA A 300 -6.43 -3.22 30.76
N GLN A 301 -6.89 -4.47 30.59
CA GLN A 301 -6.07 -5.66 30.85
C GLN A 301 -5.64 -6.41 29.59
N ARG A 302 -6.29 -6.15 28.44
CA ARG A 302 -6.00 -6.84 27.18
C ARG A 302 -6.04 -5.89 25.99
N PHE A 303 -5.17 -6.13 25.02
CA PHE A 303 -5.20 -5.41 23.74
C PHE A 303 -6.19 -6.07 22.78
N THR A 304 -7.43 -5.61 22.79
CA THR A 304 -8.53 -6.09 21.93
C THR A 304 -9.47 -4.93 21.58
N GLU A 305 -10.27 -5.06 20.53
CA GLU A 305 -11.28 -4.07 20.13
C GLU A 305 -12.28 -3.76 21.26
N ALA A 306 -12.69 -4.78 22.03
CA ALA A 306 -13.66 -4.63 23.11
C ALA A 306 -13.11 -3.87 24.33
N GLU A 307 -11.82 -4.06 24.66
CA GLU A 307 -11.14 -3.35 25.75
C GLU A 307 -10.75 -1.93 25.33
N ALA A 308 -10.21 -1.75 24.12
CA ALA A 308 -9.83 -0.44 23.60
C ALA A 308 -11.00 0.56 23.59
N LYS A 309 -12.23 0.08 23.37
CA LYS A 309 -13.45 0.90 23.45
C LYS A 309 -13.66 1.56 24.83
N LYS A 310 -13.10 1.00 25.90
CA LYS A 310 -13.23 1.48 27.29
C LYS A 310 -12.02 2.32 27.74
N GLY A 311 -10.94 2.36 26.95
CA GLY A 311 -9.70 3.02 27.33
C GLY A 311 -9.84 4.54 27.46
N ALA A 312 -9.03 5.13 28.33
CA ALA A 312 -9.07 6.54 28.68
C ALA A 312 -8.69 7.48 27.53
N ILE A 313 -7.97 6.99 26.51
CA ILE A 313 -7.62 7.76 25.30
C ILE A 313 -8.90 8.12 24.51
N GLY A 314 -9.92 7.27 24.55
CA GLY A 314 -11.12 7.42 23.75
C GLY A 314 -10.89 7.21 22.24
N LEU A 315 -11.87 7.62 21.44
CA LEU A 315 -11.80 7.55 19.98
C LEU A 315 -11.11 8.80 19.43
N ILE A 316 -9.97 8.60 18.77
CA ILE A 316 -9.19 9.66 18.12
C ILE A 316 -8.94 9.34 16.65
N GLU A 317 -8.65 10.37 15.85
CA GLU A 317 -8.27 10.20 14.46
C GLU A 317 -6.83 9.70 14.33
N GLY A 318 -6.54 8.93 13.28
CA GLY A 318 -5.18 8.42 13.03
C GLY A 318 -4.10 9.50 13.01
N ALA A 319 -4.42 10.68 12.47
CA ALA A 319 -3.50 11.83 12.43
C ALA A 319 -3.16 12.40 13.83
N GLN A 320 -3.97 12.11 14.85
CA GLN A 320 -3.76 12.58 16.22
C GLN A 320 -2.86 11.65 17.03
N VAL A 321 -2.79 10.36 16.64
CA VAL A 321 -2.15 9.29 17.42
C VAL A 321 -0.72 9.61 17.88
N VAL A 322 0.17 10.00 16.94
CA VAL A 322 1.58 10.32 17.25
C VAL A 322 1.68 11.50 18.22
N LYS A 323 0.90 12.56 17.98
CA LYS A 323 0.89 13.73 18.86
C LYS A 323 0.38 13.37 20.25
N THR A 324 -0.75 12.67 20.34
CA THR A 324 -1.36 12.25 21.61
C THR A 324 -0.38 11.42 22.45
N ALA A 325 0.35 10.47 21.84
CA ALA A 325 1.33 9.70 22.59
C ALA A 325 2.54 10.52 23.07
N ILE A 326 3.07 11.39 22.21
CA ILE A 326 4.17 12.27 22.62
C ILE A 326 3.76 13.16 23.79
N ASP A 327 2.50 13.61 23.83
CA ASP A 327 1.98 14.42 24.92
C ASP A 327 1.90 13.63 26.25
N PHE A 328 1.70 12.30 26.22
CA PHE A 328 1.83 11.43 27.40
C PHE A 328 3.27 11.26 27.90
N PHE A 329 4.28 11.50 27.06
CA PHE A 329 5.70 11.32 27.41
C PHE A 329 6.38 12.61 27.89
N LYS A 330 5.81 13.77 27.59
CA LYS A 330 6.40 15.10 27.85
C LYS A 330 6.05 15.69 29.22
N THR A 331 5.17 15.02 29.97
CA THR A 331 4.86 15.32 31.39
C THR A 331 5.86 14.67 32.32
#